data_AF-A0A8H4K3Y1-F1
#
_entry.id   AF-A0A8H4K3Y1-F1
#
_cell.length_a   1.000
_cell.length_b   1.000
_cell.length_c   1.000
_cell.angle_alpha   90.00
_cell.angle_beta   90.00
_cell.angle_gamma   90.00
#
_symmetry.space_group_name_H-M   'P 1'
#
loop_
_entity.id
_entity.type
_entity.pdbx_description
1 polymer ?
#
loop_
_entity_poly.entity_id
_entity_poly.type
_entity_poly.pdbx_seq_one_letter_code
_entity_poly.pdbx_strand_id
1 'polypeptide(L)'
;MIRIWRFSADLILLHFSDDERTRSLEDFRAGRTLILISTMELQGICGGMTKMVVNYDLPRMNIKEGAELYFRRVGIAVNFNSQGRCINFIHNKKSSDALEGFNKNFQVTTSCLDLATLSKTTKAKGPTGVRFDGHWDSHIRSYNFI
;
A
#
# COMPACT_ATOMS: atom_id res chain seq x y z
N MET A 1 6.57 32.11 10.31
CA MET A 1 6.04 32.02 8.93
C MET A 1 5.39 30.64 8.77
N ILE A 2 4.06 30.55 8.86
CA ILE A 2 3.34 29.26 8.79
C ILE A 2 3.17 28.89 7.32
N ARG A 3 3.78 27.79 6.86
CA ARG A 3 3.49 27.20 5.55
C ARG A 3 2.28 26.28 5.69
N ILE A 4 1.17 26.65 5.06
CA ILE A 4 -0.01 25.79 4.96
C ILE A 4 0.13 24.96 3.69
N TRP A 5 0.27 23.65 3.83
CA TRP A 5 0.22 22.71 2.71
C TRP A 5 -1.22 22.26 2.50
N ARG A 6 -1.77 22.46 1.30
CA ARG A 6 -3.09 21.96 0.92
C ARG A 6 -2.89 20.70 0.10
N PHE A 7 -3.44 19.58 0.57
CA PHE A 7 -3.44 18.31 -0.16
C PHE A 7 -4.85 18.02 -0.64
N SER A 8 -4.98 17.58 -1.89
CA SER A 8 -6.25 17.11 -2.47
C SER A 8 -6.40 15.62 -2.20
N ALA A 9 -7.47 15.22 -1.51
CA ALA A 9 -7.68 13.85 -1.08
C ALA A 9 -9.14 13.41 -1.28
N ASP A 10 -9.31 12.18 -1.78
CA ASP A 10 -10.59 11.48 -1.82
C ASP A 10 -10.64 10.38 -0.76
N LEU A 11 -11.86 10.02 -0.38
CA LEU A 11 -12.13 9.06 0.67
C LEU A 11 -13.11 8.00 0.16
N ILE A 12 -12.82 6.74 0.44
CA ILE A 12 -13.72 5.61 0.19
C ILE A 12 -14.01 4.91 1.53
N LEU A 13 -15.28 4.91 1.94
CA LEU A 13 -15.74 4.29 3.17
C LEU A 13 -16.76 3.18 2.89
N LEU A 14 -16.94 2.33 3.90
CA LEU A 14 -17.85 1.19 3.85
C LEU A 14 -19.30 1.55 3.56
N HIS A 15 -19.80 2.67 4.08
CA HIS A 15 -21.20 3.07 3.90
C HIS A 15 -21.46 3.79 2.57
N PHE A 16 -20.43 4.03 1.76
CA PHE A 16 -20.60 4.66 0.45
C PHE A 16 -21.26 3.67 -0.51
N SER A 17 -22.14 4.19 -1.36
CA SER A 17 -22.71 3.47 -2.50
C SER A 17 -21.64 3.15 -3.55
N ASP A 18 -21.90 2.16 -4.41
CA ASP A 18 -20.94 1.76 -5.44
C ASP A 18 -20.66 2.89 -6.45
N ASP A 19 -21.64 3.75 -6.72
CA ASP A 19 -21.48 4.93 -7.58
C ASP A 19 -20.54 5.96 -6.95
N GLU A 20 -20.68 6.24 -5.65
CA GLU A 20 -19.80 7.16 -4.91
C GLU A 20 -18.35 6.66 -4.87
N ARG A 21 -18.18 5.35 -4.66
CA ARG A 21 -16.86 4.69 -4.69
C ARG A 21 -16.23 4.78 -6.07
N THR A 22 -17.01 4.50 -7.11
CA THR A 22 -16.57 4.54 -8.51
C THR A 22 -16.14 5.96 -8.88
N ARG A 23 -16.95 6.96 -8.55
CA ARG A 23 -16.62 8.37 -8.80
C ARG A 23 -15.33 8.80 -8.12
N SER A 24 -15.17 8.48 -6.84
CA SER A 24 -13.94 8.80 -6.07
C SER A 24 -12.71 8.13 -6.69
N LEU A 25 -12.87 6.90 -7.18
CA LEU A 25 -11.80 6.19 -7.86
C LEU A 25 -11.46 6.80 -9.24
N GLU A 26 -12.47 7.25 -9.99
CA GLU A 26 -12.27 7.97 -11.26
C GLU A 26 -11.59 9.32 -11.06
N ASP A 27 -11.95 10.05 -10.01
CA ASP A 27 -11.31 11.31 -9.62
C ASP A 27 -9.82 11.10 -9.32
N PHE A 28 -9.50 10.05 -8.57
CA PHE A 28 -8.12 9.65 -8.30
C PHE A 28 -7.37 9.17 -9.56
N ARG A 29 -8.02 8.39 -10.45
CA ARG A 29 -7.45 7.96 -11.74
C ARG A 29 -7.13 9.12 -12.68
N ALA A 30 -8.00 10.11 -12.71
CA ALA A 30 -7.79 11.30 -13.52
C ALA A 30 -6.74 12.26 -12.91
N GLY A 31 -6.23 11.97 -11.72
CA GLY A 31 -5.28 12.83 -11.00
C GLY A 31 -5.91 14.11 -10.45
N ARG A 32 -7.24 14.16 -10.31
CA ARG A 32 -7.94 15.30 -9.66
C ARG A 32 -7.64 15.34 -8.16
N THR A 33 -7.42 14.16 -7.58
CA THR A 33 -6.93 14.00 -6.22
C THR A 33 -5.60 13.26 -6.21
N LEU A 34 -4.75 13.62 -5.25
CA LEU A 34 -3.39 13.06 -5.13
C LEU A 34 -3.33 11.95 -4.08
N ILE A 35 -4.29 11.93 -3.17
CA ILE A 35 -4.33 11.00 -2.05
C ILE A 35 -5.69 10.31 -2.08
N LEU A 36 -5.69 8.98 -2.05
CA LEU A 36 -6.90 8.19 -1.85
C LEU A 36 -6.80 7.49 -0.50
N ILE A 37 -7.76 7.74 0.37
CA ILE A 37 -7.88 7.09 1.67
C ILE A 37 -9.01 6.07 1.58
N SER A 38 -8.76 4.83 1.99
CA SER A 38 -9.79 3.79 2.03
C SER A 38 -9.66 2.94 3.28
N THR A 39 -10.81 2.58 3.88
CA THR A 39 -10.88 1.59 4.97
C THR A 39 -11.15 0.17 4.48
N MET A 40 -11.55 0.02 3.22
CA MET A 40 -11.87 -1.25 2.59
C MET A 40 -10.80 -1.70 1.61
N GLU A 41 -10.89 -2.96 1.20
CA GLU A 41 -10.20 -3.41 0.00
C GLU A 41 -10.76 -2.68 -1.24
N LEU A 42 -9.85 -2.20 -2.08
CA LEU A 42 -10.21 -1.49 -3.31
C LEU A 42 -10.16 -2.49 -4.47
N GLN A 43 -11.32 -2.93 -4.94
CA GLN A 43 -11.43 -3.69 -6.17
C GLN A 43 -11.31 -2.77 -7.40
N GLY A 44 -10.71 -3.26 -8.48
CA GLY A 44 -10.60 -2.52 -9.74
C GLY A 44 -9.45 -1.52 -9.83
N ILE A 45 -8.61 -1.36 -8.82
CA ILE A 45 -7.37 -0.57 -8.97
C ILE A 45 -6.28 -1.45 -9.58
N CYS A 46 -5.82 -1.08 -10.77
CA CYS A 46 -4.70 -1.75 -11.43
C CYS A 46 -3.37 -1.38 -10.75
N GLY A 47 -2.41 -2.30 -10.81
CA GLY A 47 -1.05 -2.06 -10.35
C GLY A 47 -0.45 -0.79 -10.96
N GLY A 48 0.46 -0.17 -10.20
CA GLY A 48 1.28 1.00 -10.55
C GLY A 48 0.54 2.28 -10.94
N MET A 49 -0.75 2.36 -10.62
CA MET A 49 -1.52 3.60 -10.63
C MET A 49 -1.02 4.60 -9.58
N THR A 50 -0.49 4.10 -8.45
CA THR A 50 0.25 4.89 -7.46
C THR A 50 1.70 4.42 -7.38
N LYS A 51 2.59 5.27 -6.87
CA LYS A 51 3.99 4.88 -6.54
C LYS A 51 4.19 4.57 -5.06
N MET A 52 3.19 4.86 -4.23
CA MET A 52 3.28 4.68 -2.79
C MET A 52 1.96 4.17 -2.21
N VAL A 53 2.07 3.16 -1.36
CA VAL A 53 1.00 2.67 -0.49
C VAL A 53 1.41 2.91 0.96
N VAL A 54 0.48 3.41 1.76
CA VAL A 54 0.68 3.63 3.19
C VAL A 54 -0.37 2.84 3.95
N ASN A 55 0.07 1.82 4.68
CA ASN A 55 -0.78 1.05 5.58
C ASN A 55 -0.71 1.67 6.97
N TYR A 56 -1.75 2.43 7.32
CA TYR A 56 -1.93 2.92 8.70
C TYR A 56 -2.22 1.78 9.68
N ASP A 57 -3.03 0.83 9.25
CA ASP A 57 -3.34 -0.40 9.98
C ASP A 57 -3.06 -1.61 9.09
N LEU A 58 -2.38 -2.61 9.66
CA LEU A 58 -2.27 -3.93 9.05
C LEU A 58 -3.59 -4.70 9.20
N PRO A 59 -3.97 -5.51 8.19
CA PRO A 59 -5.20 -6.30 8.26
C PRO A 59 -5.16 -7.26 9.44
N ARG A 60 -6.22 -7.23 10.27
CA ARG A 60 -6.31 -7.93 11.57
C ARG A 60 -6.96 -9.33 11.48
N MET A 61 -7.16 -9.84 10.28
CA MET A 61 -7.74 -11.18 10.04
C MET A 61 -6.72 -12.29 10.34
N ASN A 62 -7.15 -13.55 10.29
CA ASN A 62 -6.26 -14.70 10.40
C ASN A 62 -5.06 -14.55 9.44
N ILE A 63 -3.89 -15.07 9.82
CA ILE A 63 -2.61 -14.82 9.13
C ILE A 63 -2.72 -15.02 7.61
N LYS A 64 -3.44 -16.06 7.16
CA LYS A 64 -3.61 -16.37 5.73
C LYS A 64 -4.42 -15.32 4.97
N GLU A 65 -5.59 -14.97 5.47
CA GLU A 65 -6.50 -13.98 4.84
C GLU A 65 -5.92 -12.56 4.95
N GLY A 66 -5.31 -12.24 6.09
CA GLY A 66 -4.60 -10.98 6.30
C GLY A 66 -3.42 -10.82 5.34
N ALA A 67 -2.68 -11.91 5.09
CA ALA A 67 -1.55 -11.90 4.16
C ALA A 67 -2.01 -11.61 2.72
N GLU A 68 -3.08 -12.24 2.27
CA GLU A 68 -3.61 -12.00 0.92
C GLU A 68 -4.08 -10.56 0.73
N LEU A 69 -4.85 -10.03 1.69
CA LEU A 69 -5.30 -8.65 1.65
C LEU A 69 -4.12 -7.66 1.68
N TYR A 70 -3.10 -7.93 2.50
CA TYR A 70 -1.87 -7.13 2.55
C TYR A 70 -1.15 -7.13 1.19
N PHE A 71 -1.02 -8.29 0.55
CA PHE A 71 -0.39 -8.41 -0.76
C PHE A 71 -1.15 -7.64 -1.84
N ARG A 72 -2.48 -7.75 -1.88
CA ARG A 72 -3.31 -6.99 -2.82
C ARG A 72 -3.12 -5.48 -2.65
N ARG A 73 -3.06 -4.98 -1.40
CA ARG A 73 -2.79 -3.55 -1.11
C ARG A 73 -1.43 -3.10 -1.64
N VAL A 74 -0.37 -3.85 -1.31
CA VAL A 74 1.00 -3.54 -1.77
C VAL A 74 1.11 -3.58 -3.29
N GLY A 75 0.44 -4.55 -3.92
CA GLY A 75 0.42 -4.73 -5.37
C GLY A 75 -0.11 -3.51 -6.13
N ILE A 76 -0.89 -2.63 -5.48
CA ILE A 76 -1.38 -1.39 -6.09
C ILE A 76 -0.23 -0.44 -6.47
N ALA A 77 0.87 -0.41 -5.69
CA ALA A 77 2.00 0.49 -5.95
C ALA A 77 2.98 -0.02 -7.02
N VAL A 78 2.93 -1.33 -7.31
CA VAL A 78 3.94 -1.98 -8.14
C VAL A 78 3.33 -2.32 -9.49
N ASN A 79 4.11 -2.11 -10.53
CA ASN A 79 3.80 -2.59 -11.87
C ASN A 79 4.97 -3.41 -12.40
N PHE A 80 4.71 -4.20 -13.44
CA PHE A 80 5.71 -5.04 -14.10
C PHE A 80 7.02 -4.28 -14.43
N ASN A 81 6.92 -3.00 -14.83
CA ASN A 81 8.06 -2.17 -15.24
C ASN A 81 8.47 -1.08 -14.24
N SER A 82 7.85 -0.99 -13.05
CA SER A 82 8.15 0.12 -12.13
C SER A 82 8.10 -0.27 -10.66
N GLN A 83 9.11 0.20 -9.92
CA GLN A 83 9.19 0.05 -8.48
C GLN A 83 8.16 0.95 -7.77
N GLY A 84 7.51 0.37 -6.76
CA GLY A 84 6.64 1.06 -5.82
C GLY A 84 7.24 1.03 -4.41
N ARG A 85 6.71 1.87 -3.51
CA ARG A 85 7.07 1.87 -2.09
C ARG A 85 5.86 1.56 -1.23
N CYS A 86 6.08 0.80 -0.17
CA CYS A 86 5.08 0.57 0.88
C CYS A 86 5.64 1.00 2.24
N ILE A 87 4.85 1.76 2.99
CA ILE A 87 5.14 2.16 4.38
C ILE A 87 4.07 1.55 5.28
N ASN A 88 4.49 0.86 6.34
CA ASN A 88 3.60 0.25 7.32
C ASN A 88 3.80 0.94 8.67
N PHE A 89 2.70 1.36 9.30
CA PHE A 89 2.71 1.84 10.66
C PHE A 89 2.50 0.66 11.62
N ILE A 90 3.49 0.42 12.49
CA ILE A 90 3.45 -0.63 13.50
C ILE A 90 3.30 0.04 14.86
N HIS A 91 2.15 -0.19 15.51
CA HIS A 91 1.79 0.50 16.76
C HIS A 91 1.69 -0.46 17.96
N ASN A 92 1.68 -1.77 17.75
CA ASN A 92 1.63 -2.76 18.84
C ASN A 92 2.33 -4.07 18.43
N LYS A 93 2.52 -4.96 19.41
CA LYS A 93 3.15 -6.27 19.19
C LYS A 93 2.39 -7.14 18.19
N LYS A 94 1.05 -7.14 18.21
CA LYS A 94 0.23 -7.93 17.27
C LYS A 94 0.47 -7.52 15.82
N SER A 95 0.61 -6.22 15.55
CA SER A 95 0.94 -5.69 14.22
C SER A 95 2.37 -6.05 13.82
N SER A 96 3.32 -6.10 14.76
CA SER A 96 4.68 -6.59 14.50
C SER A 96 4.67 -8.06 14.11
N ASP A 97 4.02 -8.91 14.92
CA ASP A 97 3.91 -10.35 14.69
C ASP A 97 3.22 -10.65 13.35
N ALA A 98 2.18 -9.87 13.00
CA ALA A 98 1.50 -9.98 11.71
C ALA A 98 2.42 -9.62 10.53
N LEU A 99 3.20 -8.53 10.64
CA LEU A 99 4.15 -8.13 9.60
C LEU A 99 5.24 -9.20 9.41
N GLU A 100 5.76 -9.76 10.49
CA GLU A 100 6.72 -10.87 10.44
C GLU A 100 6.12 -12.11 9.76
N GLY A 101 4.87 -12.44 10.07
CA GLY A 101 4.12 -13.48 9.39
C GLY A 101 4.00 -13.24 7.88
N PHE A 102 3.69 -12.01 7.47
CA PHE A 102 3.59 -11.65 6.05
C PHE A 102 4.95 -11.72 5.36
N ASN A 103 6.01 -11.21 5.98
CA ASN A 103 7.37 -11.27 5.45
C ASN A 103 7.83 -12.71 5.22
N LYS A 104 7.53 -13.61 6.16
CA LYS A 104 7.84 -15.03 6.02
C LYS A 104 7.04 -15.69 4.89
N ASN A 105 5.74 -15.39 4.80
CA ASN A 105 4.86 -15.97 3.78
C ASN A 105 5.25 -15.55 2.36
N PHE A 106 5.64 -14.28 2.17
CA PHE A 106 5.95 -13.71 0.86
C PHE A 106 7.44 -13.60 0.54
N GLN A 107 8.31 -14.02 1.47
CA GLN A 107 9.77 -13.89 1.35
C GLN A 107 10.22 -12.44 1.09
N VAL A 108 9.55 -11.50 1.76
CA VAL A 108 9.79 -10.06 1.64
C VAL A 108 10.57 -9.58 2.85
N THR A 109 11.53 -8.68 2.62
CA THR A 109 12.28 -8.02 3.71
C THR A 109 11.75 -6.60 3.93
N THR A 110 11.27 -6.33 5.15
CA THR A 110 10.91 -4.97 5.59
C THR A 110 12.02 -4.37 6.44
N SER A 111 12.37 -3.12 6.21
CA SER A 111 13.30 -2.36 7.04
C SER A 111 12.54 -1.38 7.94
N CYS A 112 13.03 -1.19 9.16
CA CYS A 112 12.49 -0.16 10.06
C CYS A 112 12.97 1.23 9.59
N LEU A 113 12.04 2.17 9.53
CA LEU A 113 12.33 3.56 9.18
C LEU A 113 12.09 4.45 10.38
N ASP A 114 13.16 5.07 10.89
CA ASP A 114 13.05 6.06 11.96
C ASP A 114 12.46 7.38 11.44
N LEU A 115 11.58 7.99 12.23
CA LEU A 115 10.90 9.25 11.90
C LEU A 115 11.90 10.41 11.74
N ALA A 116 13.00 10.41 12.51
CA ALA A 116 14.05 11.42 12.34
C ALA A 116 14.74 11.29 10.98
N THR A 117 14.84 10.08 10.43
CA THR A 117 15.39 9.79 9.10
C THR A 117 14.41 10.15 8.00
N LEU A 118 13.10 9.98 8.22
CA LEU A 118 12.05 10.36 7.26
C LEU A 118 12.14 11.86 6.88
N SER A 119 12.39 12.73 7.85
CA SER A 119 12.54 14.18 7.63
C SER A 119 13.71 14.56 6.71
N LYS A 120 14.75 13.71 6.66
CA LYS A 120 16.00 13.94 5.92
C LYS A 120 15.99 13.36 4.51
N THR A 121 14.97 12.57 4.16
CA THR A 121 14.99 11.75 2.94
C THR A 121 14.55 12.49 1.65
N THR A 122 14.69 13.80 1.59
CA THR A 122 14.27 14.60 0.42
C THR A 122 15.28 14.60 -0.75
N LYS A 123 16.49 14.04 -0.59
CA LYS A 123 17.55 13.99 -1.63
C LYS A 123 18.33 12.68 -1.74
N ALA A 124 17.94 11.62 -1.04
CA ALA A 124 18.65 10.36 -1.12
C ALA A 124 18.14 9.51 -2.31
N LYS A 125 19.04 8.82 -3.02
CA LYS A 125 18.68 7.52 -3.64
C LYS A 125 17.94 6.76 -2.54
N GLY A 126 16.65 6.50 -2.78
CA GLY A 126 15.59 6.58 -1.78
C GLY A 126 15.77 5.82 -0.46
N PRO A 127 14.96 6.15 0.56
CA PRO A 127 15.01 5.48 1.85
C PRO A 127 14.74 4.00 1.64
N THR A 128 15.43 3.19 2.43
CA THR A 128 15.06 1.84 2.85
C THR A 128 13.62 1.85 3.39
N GLY A 129 12.66 1.82 2.47
CA GLY A 129 11.37 1.19 2.66
C GLY A 129 11.45 -0.22 2.07
N VAL A 130 10.38 -1.00 2.20
CA VAL A 130 10.30 -2.31 1.55
C VAL A 130 10.57 -2.12 0.06
N ARG A 131 11.74 -2.57 -0.39
CA ARG A 131 12.10 -2.63 -1.79
C ARG A 131 11.58 -3.97 -2.27
N PHE A 132 10.46 -3.95 -2.98
CA PHE A 132 9.99 -5.13 -3.70
C PHE A 132 10.88 -5.29 -4.94
N ASP A 133 12.05 -5.92 -4.76
CA ASP A 133 12.91 -6.37 -5.86
C ASP A 133 12.40 -7.69 -6.47
N GLY A 134 11.09 -7.80 -6.62
CA GLY A 134 10.50 -8.89 -7.39
C GLY A 134 10.70 -8.59 -8.87
N HIS A 135 11.63 -9.30 -9.52
CA HIS A 135 11.48 -9.58 -10.94
C HIS A 135 10.14 -10.30 -11.07
N TRP A 136 9.14 -9.67 -11.70
CA TRP A 136 7.86 -10.31 -12.01
C TRP A 136 8.03 -11.32 -13.15
N ASP A 137 9.05 -12.17 -13.08
CA ASP A 137 9.29 -13.22 -14.05
C ASP A 137 8.39 -14.42 -13.74
N SER A 138 7.36 -14.57 -14.57
CA SER A 138 6.68 -15.82 -15.01
C SER A 138 6.24 -16.89 -13.99
N HIS A 139 6.39 -16.69 -12.68
CA HIS A 139 5.98 -17.67 -11.65
C HIS A 139 4.95 -17.11 -10.66
N ILE A 140 4.06 -16.21 -11.10
CA ILE A 140 2.74 -16.12 -10.45
C ILE A 140 2.03 -17.42 -10.82
N ARG A 141 2.17 -18.41 -9.93
CA ARG A 141 1.32 -19.58 -9.88
C ARG A 141 -0.12 -19.07 -10.02
N SER A 142 -0.72 -19.41 -11.15
CA SER A 142 -2.16 -19.51 -11.31
C SER A 142 -2.71 -20.28 -10.11
N TYR A 143 -3.28 -19.59 -9.14
CA TYR A 143 -4.28 -20.22 -8.29
C TYR A 143 -5.56 -20.23 -9.12
N ASN A 144 -5.69 -21.29 -9.93
CA ASN A 144 -6.98 -21.69 -10.44
C ASN A 144 -7.83 -22.05 -9.21
N PHE A 145 -8.89 -21.29 -8.98
CA PHE A 145 -9.96 -21.70 -8.08
C PHE A 145 -10.89 -22.63 -8.86
N ILE A 146 -10.92 -23.91 -8.48
CA ILE A 146 -12.17 -24.68 -8.42
C ILE A 146 -12.59 -24.62 -6.95
#